data_AF-A0A0F9TJP7-F1
#
_entry.id   AF-A0A0F9TJP7-F1
#
_cell.length_a   1.000
_cell.length_b   1.000
_cell.length_c   1.000
_cell.angle_alpha   90.00
_cell.angle_beta   90.00
_cell.angle_gamma   90.00
#
_symmetry.space_group_name_H-M   'P 1'
#
loop_
_entity.id
_entity.type
_entity.pdbx_description
1 polymer ?
#
loop_
_entity_poly.entity_id
_entity_poly.type
_entity_poly.pdbx_seq_one_letter_code
_entity_poly.pdbx_strand_id
1 'polypeptide(L)' 'EGLSNELTMKLQNALPTNLAQAARIDGMTPSALTLLLSHLKRGIKKRIA' A
#
# COMPACT_ATOMS: atom_id res chain seq x y z
N GLU A 1 -0.51 -2.66 -12.51
CA GLU A 1 -1.00 -1.33 -12.94
C GLU A 1 -1.52 -0.47 -11.78
N GLY A 2 -0.73 -0.10 -10.77
CA GLY A 2 -1.26 0.85 -9.77
C GLY A 2 -0.38 1.24 -8.58
N LEU A 3 0.62 0.44 -8.22
CA LEU A 3 1.66 0.82 -7.28
C LEU A 3 2.96 1.02 -8.06
N SER A 4 3.72 2.06 -7.74
CA SER A 4 5.05 2.24 -8.33
C SER A 4 6.01 1.17 -7.83
N ASN A 5 7.04 0.87 -8.61
CA ASN A 5 8.08 -0.09 -8.20
C ASN A 5 8.80 0.36 -6.92
N GLU A 6 9.04 1.66 -6.76
CA GLU A 6 9.63 2.22 -5.54
C GLU A 6 8.74 2.01 -4.31
N LEU A 7 7.44 2.28 -4.44
CA LEU A 7 6.48 2.10 -3.35
C LEU A 7 6.36 0.62 -2.97
N THR A 8 6.36 -0.26 -3.97
CA THR A 8 6.33 -1.71 -3.76
C THR A 8 7.58 -2.18 -3.02
N MET A 9 8.77 -1.73 -3.44
CA MET A 9 10.03 -2.08 -2.81
C MET A 9 10.11 -1.56 -1.37
N LYS A 10 9.66 -0.33 -1.11
CA LYS A 10 9.56 0.24 0.24
C LYS A 10 8.65 -0.59 1.15
N LEU A 11 7.48 -0.99 0.66
CA LEU A 11 6.54 -1.83 1.41
C LEU A 11 7.11 -3.23 1.66
N GLN A 12 7.80 -3.82 0.69
CA GLN A 12 8.46 -5.13 0.84
C GLN A 12 9.62 -5.09 1.84
N ASN A 13 10.35 -3.98 1.89
CA ASN A 13 11.46 -3.82 2.84
C ASN A 13 10.97 -3.55 4.26
N ALA A 14 9.93 -2.72 4.42
CA ALA A 14 9.41 -2.34 5.73
C ALA A 14 8.44 -3.37 6.34
N LEU A 15 7.81 -4.22 5.52
CA LEU A 15 6.80 -5.22 5.90
C LEU A 15 5.79 -4.69 6.94
N PRO A 16 5.13 -3.54 6.69
CA PRO A 16 4.21 -2.96 7.66
C PRO A 16 2.98 -3.87 7.85
N THR A 17 2.58 -4.07 9.10
CA THR A 17 1.41 -4.89 9.43
C THR A 17 0.09 -4.11 9.36
N ASN A 18 0.18 -2.78 9.32
CA ASN A 18 -0.97 -1.88 9.23
C ASN A 18 -0.63 -0.57 8.53
N LEU A 19 -1.66 0.21 8.20
CA LEU A 19 -1.50 1.49 7.50
C LEU A 19 -0.77 2.55 8.32
N ALA A 20 -0.90 2.55 9.64
CA ALA A 20 -0.20 3.52 10.49
C ALA A 20 1.32 3.29 10.44
N GLN A 21 1.76 2.03 10.36
CA GLN A 21 3.17 1.69 10.11
C GLN A 21 3.59 2.06 8.69
N ALA A 22 2.77 1.77 7.68
CA ALA A 22 3.08 2.15 6.29
C ALA A 22 3.23 3.67 6.13
N ALA A 23 2.44 4.47 6.86
CA ALA A 23 2.50 5.93 6.85
C ALA A 23 3.81 6.51 7.41
N ARG A 24 4.56 5.73 8.21
CA ARG A 24 5.85 6.13 8.77
C ARG A 24 7.05 5.76 7.89
N ILE A 25 6.82 5.08 6.77
CA ILE A 25 7.89 4.75 5.82
C ILE A 25 8.40 6.02 5.15
N ASP A 26 9.72 6.15 5.03
CA ASP A 26 10.33 7.34 4.43
C ASP A 26 9.91 7.58 2.98
N GLY A 27 9.49 8.81 2.71
CA GLY A 27 8.95 9.21 1.41
C GLY A 27 7.57 8.61 1.10
N MET A 28 6.85 8.09 2.09
CA MET A 28 5.42 7.79 1.95
C MET A 28 4.62 9.09 1.93
N THR A 29 3.65 9.18 1.01
CA THR A 29 2.76 10.34 0.89
C THR A 29 1.31 9.96 1.19
N PRO A 30 0.44 10.92 1.56
CA PRO A 30 -0.99 10.67 1.74
C PRO A 30 -1.67 10.09 0.49
N SER A 31 -1.23 10.48 -0.70
CA SER A 31 -1.73 9.93 -1.96
C SER A 31 -1.32 8.48 -2.16
N ALA A 32 -0.09 8.10 -1.82
CA ALA A 32 0.37 6.71 -1.85
C ALA A 32 -0.43 5.81 -0.89
N LEU A 33 -0.74 6.29 0.31
CA LEU A 33 -1.60 5.57 1.26
C LEU A 33 -3.02 5.38 0.74
N THR A 34 -3.56 6.39 0.05
CA THR A 34 -4.89 6.31 -0.59
C THR A 34 -4.92 5.28 -1.72
N LEU A 35 -3.86 5.23 -2.52
CA LEU A 35 -3.67 4.21 -3.56
C LEU A 35 -3.55 2.81 -2.96
N LEU A 36 -2.76 2.65 -1.90
CA LEU A 36 -2.61 1.39 -1.17
C LEU A 36 -3.97 0.89 -0.63
N LEU A 37 -4.74 1.77 0.01
CA LEU A 37 -6.11 1.48 0.47
C LEU A 37 -7.02 1.01 -0.66
N SER A 38 -6.98 1.71 -1.79
CA SER A 38 -7.77 1.37 -2.98
C SER A 38 -7.38 0.00 -3.55
N HIS A 39 -6.07 -0.30 -3.54
CA HIS A 39 -5.54 -1.60 -3.96
C HIS A 39 -6.00 -2.73 -3.04
N LEU A 40 -5.91 -2.55 -1.71
CA LEU A 40 -6.38 -3.53 -0.72
C LEU A 40 -7.88 -3.82 -0.87
N LYS A 41 -8.71 -2.78 -1.03
CA LYS A 41 -10.16 -2.93 -1.25
C LYS A 41 -10.49 -3.71 -2.52
N ARG A 42 -9.72 -3.52 -3.59
CA ARG A 42 -9.90 -4.27 -4.84
C ARG A 42 -9.59 -5.76 -4.65
N GLY A 43 -8.52 -6.09 -3.92
CA GLY A 43 -8.16 -7.47 -3.59
C GLY A 43 -9.25 -8.19 -2.80
N ILE A 44 -9.84 -7.49 -1.82
CA ILE A 44 -10.97 -8.03 -1.03
C ILE A 44 -12.18 -8.30 -1.93
N LYS A 45 -12.58 -7.34 -2.78
CA LYS A 45 -13.71 -7.54 -3.70
C LYS A 45 -13.50 -8.74 -4.63
N LYS A 46 -12.28 -8.91 -5.16
CA LYS A 46 -11.93 -10.05 -6.02
C LYS A 46 -12.00 -11.41 -5.31
N ARG A 47 -11.84 -11.44 -3.98
CA ARG A 47 -11.92 -12.67 -3.19
C ARG A 47 -13.36 -13.12 -2.91
N ILE A 48 -14.30 -12.19 -2.94
CA ILE A 48 -15.71 -12.44 -2.57
C ILE A 48 -16.58 -12.74 -3.81
N ALA A 49 -16.13 -12.32 -4.99
CA ALA A 49 -16.75 -12.63 -6.29
C ALA A 49 -16.22 -13.96 -6.84
#